data_AF-A0A1H4IBS3-F1
#
_entry.id   AF-A0A1H4IBS3-F1
#
_cell.length_a   1.000
_cell.length_b   1.000
_cell.length_c   1.000
_cell.angle_alpha   90.00
_cell.angle_beta   90.00
_cell.angle_gamma   90.00
#
_symmetry.space_group_name_H-M   'P 1'
#
loop_
_entity.id
_entity.type
_entity.pdbx_description
1 polymer ?
#
loop_
_entity_poly.entity_id
_entity_poly.type
_entity_poly.pdbx_seq_one_letter_code
_entity_poly.pdbx_strand_id
1 'polypeptide(L)'
;MTTVASGEPLAEELLQGVGNEGMRAATRLLSAHRDGYWLRRLLEDEAALSAAADKPVIDRNGTHPSVSWDTIGLLLLSSPWALKSSRSEMAVLEVAASLVRRCGVQLGAVVQDVDDNEFRLILRALEEAAYGDDAC
;
A
#
# COMPACT_ATOMS: atom_id res chain seq x y z
N MET A 1 22.22 5.52 13.49
CA MET A 1 21.42 6.49 12.73
C MET A 1 20.76 5.72 11.61
N THR A 2 19.53 5.28 11.80
CA THR A 2 18.75 4.61 10.75
C THR A 2 18.20 5.71 9.87
N THR A 3 18.81 5.93 8.71
CA THR A 3 18.26 6.82 7.69
C THR A 3 16.89 6.27 7.33
N VAL A 4 15.81 7.04 7.52
CA VAL A 4 14.49 6.64 7.03
C VAL A 4 14.63 6.57 5.52
N ALA A 5 14.65 5.36 4.98
CA ALA A 5 14.79 5.14 3.55
C ALA A 5 13.59 5.77 2.82
N SER A 6 13.84 6.36 1.65
CA SER A 6 12.82 6.88 0.75
C SER A 6 11.92 5.74 0.24
N GLY A 7 10.80 6.07 -0.39
CA GLY A 7 9.79 5.09 -0.76
C GLY A 7 10.30 3.99 -1.70
N GLU A 8 11.18 4.33 -2.64
CA GLU A 8 11.66 3.41 -3.68
C GLU A 8 12.60 2.31 -3.13
N PRO A 9 13.67 2.61 -2.35
CA PRO A 9 14.46 1.57 -1.69
C PRO A 9 13.63 0.65 -0.78
N LEU A 10 12.66 1.20 -0.05
CA LEU A 10 11.76 0.39 0.78
C LEU A 10 10.90 -0.55 -0.04
N ALA A 11 10.41 -0.08 -1.19
CA ALA A 11 9.62 -0.91 -2.10
C ALA A 11 10.46 -2.03 -2.70
N GLU A 12 11.70 -1.76 -3.11
CA GLU A 12 12.60 -2.78 -3.63
C GLU A 12 12.80 -3.92 -2.63
N GLU A 13 13.04 -3.60 -1.35
CA GLU A 13 13.16 -4.59 -0.29
C GLU A 13 11.86 -5.41 -0.12
N LEU A 14 10.70 -4.75 -0.10
CA LEU A 14 9.39 -5.39 0.12
C LEU A 14 8.85 -6.15 -1.10
N LEU A 15 9.39 -5.89 -2.29
CA LEU A 15 9.01 -6.55 -3.54
C LEU A 15 9.82 -7.84 -3.79
N GLN A 16 10.90 -8.08 -3.04
CA GLN A 16 11.71 -9.28 -3.21
C GLN A 16 10.86 -10.55 -3.01
N GLY A 17 10.76 -11.37 -4.05
CA GLY A 17 9.97 -12.61 -4.01
C GLY A 17 8.45 -12.42 -4.13
N VAL A 18 7.94 -11.20 -4.32
CA VAL A 18 6.52 -10.95 -4.57
C VAL A 18 6.19 -11.32 -6.02
N GLY A 19 5.52 -12.46 -6.22
CA GLY A 19 5.17 -12.99 -7.54
C GLY A 19 3.82 -12.52 -8.11
N ASN A 20 3.02 -11.79 -7.34
CA ASN A 20 1.66 -11.37 -7.73
C ASN A 20 1.65 -9.93 -8.25
N GLU A 21 1.21 -9.70 -9.48
CA GLU A 21 1.22 -8.37 -10.11
C GLU A 21 0.39 -7.34 -9.35
N GLY A 22 -0.76 -7.73 -8.81
CA GLY A 22 -1.58 -6.83 -7.99
C GLY A 22 -0.85 -6.38 -6.71
N MET A 23 -0.11 -7.30 -6.06
CA MET A 23 0.72 -6.95 -4.91
C MET A 23 1.92 -6.07 -5.31
N ARG A 24 2.53 -6.32 -6.47
CA ARG A 24 3.64 -5.49 -6.98
C ARG A 24 3.17 -4.07 -7.27
N ALA A 25 2.11 -3.93 -8.04
CA ALA A 25 1.50 -2.65 -8.38
C ALA A 25 1.03 -1.90 -7.12
N ALA A 26 0.43 -2.59 -6.16
CA ALA A 26 0.02 -1.99 -4.89
C ALA A 26 1.21 -1.46 -4.08
N THR A 27 2.28 -2.25 -3.92
CA THR A 27 3.49 -1.79 -3.20
C THR A 27 4.16 -0.61 -3.91
N ARG A 28 4.21 -0.62 -5.26
CA ARG A 28 4.76 0.50 -6.05
C ARG A 28 3.89 1.75 -6.00
N LEU A 29 2.57 1.60 -5.97
CA LEU A 29 1.66 2.73 -5.75
C LEU A 29 1.96 3.40 -4.40
N LEU A 30 2.10 2.60 -3.34
CA LEU A 30 2.42 3.11 -2.00
C LEU A 30 3.83 3.72 -1.94
N SER A 31 4.79 3.22 -2.72
CA SER A 31 6.15 3.76 -2.77
C SER A 31 6.22 5.10 -3.48
N ALA A 32 5.50 5.25 -4.59
CA ALA A 32 5.48 6.49 -5.37
C ALA A 32 4.67 7.60 -4.68
N HIS A 33 3.67 7.23 -3.87
CA HIS A 33 2.85 8.20 -3.15
C HIS A 33 3.62 8.87 -2.00
N ARG A 34 3.84 10.19 -2.14
CA ARG A 34 4.45 11.06 -1.10
C ARG A 34 5.74 10.47 -0.52
N ASP A 35 6.59 9.97 -1.40
CA ASP A 35 7.86 9.32 -1.05
C ASP A 35 7.67 8.19 -0.03
N GLY A 36 6.85 7.22 -0.40
CA GLY A 36 6.60 6.02 0.40
C GLY A 36 5.84 6.25 1.69
N TYR A 37 4.96 7.26 1.76
CA TYR A 37 4.29 7.64 3.02
C TYR A 37 3.72 6.44 3.77
N TRP A 38 2.93 5.61 3.09
CA TRP A 38 2.35 4.43 3.71
C TRP A 38 3.37 3.34 4.02
N LEU A 39 4.35 3.09 3.14
CA LEU A 39 5.39 2.08 3.42
C LEU A 39 6.20 2.43 4.65
N ARG A 40 6.62 3.70 4.77
CA ARG A 40 7.31 4.20 5.97
C ARG A 40 6.45 4.05 7.20
N ARG A 41 5.19 4.47 7.11
CA ARG A 41 4.26 4.37 8.25
C ARG A 41 3.98 2.94 8.69
N LEU A 42 3.85 1.99 7.76
CA LEU A 42 3.66 0.57 8.10
C LEU A 42 4.83 0.01 8.92
N LEU A 43 6.05 0.50 8.67
CA LEU A 43 7.26 0.12 9.39
C LEU A 43 7.42 0.89 10.71
N GLU A 44 7.17 2.20 10.71
CA GLU A 44 7.30 3.07 11.88
C GLU A 44 6.25 2.75 12.95
N ASP A 45 5.00 2.53 12.54
CA ASP A 45 3.86 2.26 13.42
C ASP A 45 3.52 0.76 13.52
N GLU A 46 4.41 -0.13 13.08
CA GLU A 46 4.13 -1.56 12.90
C GLU A 46 3.48 -2.19 14.13
N ALA A 47 4.03 -1.94 15.32
CA ALA A 47 3.54 -2.53 16.56
C ALA A 47 2.10 -2.11 16.86
N ALA A 48 1.77 -0.82 16.67
CA ALA A 48 0.45 -0.28 16.94
C ALA A 48 -0.58 -0.78 15.92
N LEU A 49 -0.22 -0.77 14.64
CA LEU A 49 -1.08 -1.25 13.56
C LEU A 49 -1.30 -2.76 13.64
N SER A 50 -0.27 -3.53 13.98
CA SER A 50 -0.39 -4.97 14.14
C SER A 50 -1.27 -5.33 15.33
N ALA A 51 -1.15 -4.61 16.44
CA ALA A 51 -2.03 -4.78 17.59
C ALA A 51 -3.50 -4.44 17.27
N ALA A 52 -3.75 -3.41 16.46
CA ALA A 52 -5.10 -3.01 16.06
C ALA A 52 -5.80 -4.04 15.14
N ALA A 53 -5.02 -4.90 14.46
CA ALA A 53 -5.52 -5.97 13.60
C ALA A 53 -5.35 -7.38 14.19
N ASP A 54 -4.74 -7.49 15.36
CA ASP A 54 -4.28 -8.76 15.97
C ASP A 54 -3.44 -9.64 15.02
N LYS A 55 -2.73 -9.02 14.08
CA LYS A 55 -1.92 -9.67 13.04
C LYS A 55 -0.80 -8.74 12.56
N PRO A 56 0.38 -9.26 12.17
CA PRO A 56 1.47 -8.43 11.67
C PRO A 56 1.09 -7.72 10.37
N VAL A 57 1.41 -6.42 10.25
CA VAL A 57 1.27 -5.66 8.98
C VAL A 57 2.42 -5.90 8.00
N ILE A 58 3.58 -6.33 8.49
CA ILE A 58 4.70 -6.80 7.69
C ILE A 58 4.86 -8.30 7.92
N ASP A 59 4.64 -9.10 6.88
CA ASP A 59 4.91 -10.53 6.94
C ASP A 59 6.42 -10.79 6.80
N ARG A 60 7.00 -11.39 7.84
CA ARG A 60 8.42 -11.78 7.88
C ARG A 60 8.62 -13.29 7.94
N ASN A 61 7.56 -14.07 7.74
CA ASN A 61 7.64 -15.53 7.76
C ASN A 61 8.17 -16.10 6.43
N GLY A 62 8.14 -15.31 5.35
CA GLY A 62 8.72 -15.66 4.06
C GLY A 62 10.23 -15.45 3.98
N THR A 63 10.81 -15.76 2.81
CA THR A 63 12.25 -15.55 2.53
C THR A 63 12.64 -14.08 2.58
N HIS A 64 11.70 -13.19 2.23
CA HIS A 64 11.86 -11.74 2.27
C HIS A 64 10.65 -11.11 2.96
N PRO A 65 10.83 -9.98 3.67
CA PRO A 65 9.72 -9.26 4.26
C PRO A 65 8.78 -8.72 3.18
N SER A 66 7.47 -8.71 3.43
CA SER A 66 6.47 -8.16 2.50
C SER A 66 5.30 -7.52 3.25
N VAL A 67 4.53 -6.66 2.57
CA VAL A 67 3.31 -6.09 3.13
C VAL A 67 2.24 -7.17 3.28
N SER A 68 1.69 -7.33 4.48
CA SER A 68 0.57 -8.24 4.74
C SER A 68 -0.74 -7.60 4.28
N TRP A 69 -1.08 -7.76 3.00
CA TRP A 69 -2.31 -7.20 2.43
C TRP A 69 -3.60 -7.73 3.09
N ASP A 70 -3.57 -8.95 3.64
CA ASP A 70 -4.65 -9.49 4.47
C ASP A 70 -4.85 -8.63 5.73
N THR A 71 -3.77 -8.29 6.43
CA THR A 71 -3.82 -7.41 7.61
C THR A 71 -4.26 -6.00 7.23
N ILE A 72 -3.78 -5.45 6.11
CA ILE A 72 -4.24 -4.15 5.61
C ILE A 72 -5.75 -4.14 5.35
N GLY A 73 -6.27 -5.18 4.69
CA GLY A 73 -7.72 -5.32 4.47
C GLY A 73 -8.52 -5.37 5.77
N LEU A 74 -8.00 -6.06 6.80
CA LEU A 74 -8.62 -6.08 8.13
C LEU A 74 -8.60 -4.72 8.81
N LEU A 75 -7.52 -3.96 8.70
CA LEU A 75 -7.43 -2.60 9.25
C LEU A 75 -8.44 -1.67 8.58
N LEU A 76 -8.54 -1.71 7.26
CA LEU A 76 -9.50 -0.90 6.51
C LEU A 76 -10.95 -1.22 6.88
N LEU A 77 -11.27 -2.50 7.09
CA LEU A 77 -12.63 -2.94 7.39
C LEU A 77 -13.03 -2.75 8.85
N SER A 78 -12.15 -3.13 9.79
CA SER A 78 -12.51 -3.32 11.21
C SER A 78 -11.92 -2.23 12.12
N SER A 79 -10.80 -1.63 11.73
CA SER A 79 -10.06 -0.67 12.55
C SER A 79 -9.59 0.57 11.76
N PRO A 80 -10.44 1.22 10.93
CA PRO A 80 -9.99 2.33 10.06
C PRO A 80 -9.49 3.54 10.87
N TRP A 81 -9.95 3.68 12.12
CA TRP A 81 -9.48 4.71 13.06
C TRP A 81 -8.02 4.55 13.46
N ALA A 82 -7.41 3.37 13.31
CA ALA A 82 -5.98 3.16 13.54
C ALA A 82 -5.13 3.78 12.43
N LEU A 83 -5.69 3.90 11.22
CA LEU A 83 -5.06 4.45 10.02
C LEU A 83 -5.25 5.98 9.92
N LYS A 84 -5.03 6.71 11.02
CA LYS A 84 -5.26 8.17 11.11
C LYS A 84 -4.53 8.93 10.00
N SER A 85 -5.23 9.31 8.93
CA SER A 85 -4.62 9.86 7.72
C SER A 85 -5.56 10.89 7.08
N SER A 86 -5.04 11.66 6.14
CA SER A 86 -5.86 12.51 5.28
C SER A 86 -6.71 11.68 4.32
N ARG A 87 -7.74 12.29 3.73
CA ARG A 87 -8.62 11.61 2.76
C ARG A 87 -7.86 11.08 1.55
N SER A 88 -6.94 11.87 0.99
CA SER A 88 -6.08 11.46 -0.12
C SER A 88 -5.21 10.25 0.23
N GLU A 89 -4.60 10.24 1.42
CA GLU A 89 -3.76 9.13 1.88
C GLU A 89 -4.60 7.87 2.04
N MET A 90 -5.76 7.97 2.68
CA MET A 90 -6.68 6.85 2.83
C MET A 90 -7.13 6.31 1.46
N ALA A 91 -7.53 7.19 0.53
CA ALA A 91 -7.96 6.80 -0.80
C ALA A 91 -6.86 6.01 -1.56
N VAL A 92 -5.59 6.42 -1.46
CA VAL A 92 -4.47 5.70 -2.06
C VAL A 92 -4.27 4.32 -1.42
N LEU A 93 -4.39 4.20 -0.10
CA LEU A 93 -4.27 2.91 0.60
C LEU A 93 -5.42 1.96 0.22
N GLU A 94 -6.65 2.47 0.16
CA GLU A 94 -7.81 1.70 -0.26
C GLU A 94 -7.66 1.22 -1.71
N VAL A 95 -7.22 2.09 -2.62
CA VAL A 95 -6.93 1.68 -4.00
C VAL A 95 -5.87 0.59 -4.03
N ALA A 96 -4.74 0.76 -3.34
CA ALA A 96 -3.69 -0.26 -3.28
C ALA A 96 -4.21 -1.62 -2.76
N ALA A 97 -4.98 -1.61 -1.67
CA ALA A 97 -5.59 -2.82 -1.12
C ALA A 97 -6.64 -3.44 -2.07
N SER A 98 -7.32 -2.63 -2.88
CA SER A 98 -8.28 -3.10 -3.88
C SER A 98 -7.61 -3.85 -5.05
N LEU A 99 -6.39 -3.45 -5.46
CA LEU A 99 -5.60 -4.17 -6.47
C LEU A 99 -5.29 -5.61 -6.03
N VAL A 100 -5.20 -5.84 -4.72
CA VAL A 100 -4.97 -7.16 -4.11
C VAL A 100 -6.30 -7.83 -3.68
N ARG A 101 -7.45 -7.27 -4.09
CA ARG A 101 -8.82 -7.75 -3.79
C ARG A 101 -9.13 -7.83 -2.29
N ARG A 102 -8.55 -6.93 -1.49
CA ARG A 102 -8.74 -6.87 -0.03
C ARG A 102 -9.73 -5.83 0.43
N CYS A 103 -10.07 -4.87 -0.41
CA CYS A 103 -11.19 -3.97 -0.20
C CYS A 103 -11.83 -3.55 -1.53
N GLY A 104 -13.09 -3.13 -1.47
CA GLY A 104 -13.76 -2.49 -2.61
C GLY A 104 -13.67 -0.98 -2.49
N VAL A 105 -13.41 -0.30 -3.61
CA VAL A 105 -13.35 1.17 -3.68
C VAL A 105 -14.48 1.74 -4.52
N GLN A 106 -14.95 2.93 -4.13
CA GLN A 106 -15.88 3.71 -4.95
C GLN A 106 -15.05 4.76 -5.71
N LEU A 107 -14.88 4.56 -7.02
CA LEU A 107 -13.95 5.38 -7.84
C LEU A 107 -14.30 6.87 -7.86
N GLY A 108 -15.59 7.22 -7.79
CA GLY A 108 -16.01 8.62 -7.73
C GLY A 108 -15.57 9.34 -6.45
N ALA A 109 -15.55 8.64 -5.32
CA ALA A 109 -15.06 9.15 -4.03
C ALA A 109 -13.53 9.29 -4.08
N VAL A 110 -12.82 8.30 -4.63
CA VAL A 110 -11.37 8.39 -4.85
C VAL A 110 -11.03 9.63 -5.67
N VAL A 111 -11.71 9.86 -6.80
CA VAL A 111 -11.49 11.03 -7.68
C VAL A 111 -11.77 12.35 -6.96
N GLN A 112 -12.64 12.38 -5.95
CA GLN A 112 -12.91 13.60 -5.17
C GLN A 112 -11.84 13.89 -4.12
N ASP A 113 -11.11 12.87 -3.67
CA ASP A 113 -10.19 12.95 -2.54
C ASP A 113 -8.72 13.00 -2.93
N VAL A 114 -8.37 12.70 -4.19
CA VAL A 114 -6.99 12.69 -4.70
C VAL A 114 -6.70 13.84 -5.66
N ASP A 115 -5.44 14.27 -5.72
CA ASP A 115 -4.98 15.27 -6.71
C ASP A 115 -4.60 14.64 -8.08
N ASP A 116 -4.27 15.49 -9.06
CA ASP A 116 -3.89 15.05 -10.41
C ASP A 116 -2.68 14.10 -10.45
N ASN A 117 -1.71 14.28 -9.54
CA ASN A 117 -0.53 13.44 -9.48
C ASN A 117 -0.88 12.08 -8.86
N GLU A 118 -1.61 12.09 -7.75
CA GLU A 118 -2.13 10.89 -7.09
C GLU A 118 -3.03 10.09 -8.03
N PHE A 119 -3.88 10.75 -8.83
CA PHE A 119 -4.70 10.12 -9.85
C PHE A 119 -3.87 9.41 -10.94
N ARG A 120 -2.81 10.04 -11.44
CA ARG A 120 -1.91 9.41 -12.43
C ARG A 120 -1.16 8.21 -11.85
N LEU A 121 -0.74 8.28 -10.59
CA LEU A 121 -0.13 7.13 -9.91
C LEU A 121 -1.11 5.97 -9.79
N ILE A 122 -2.36 6.25 -9.44
CA ILE A 122 -3.44 5.25 -9.37
C ILE A 122 -3.69 4.61 -10.74
N LEU A 123 -3.78 5.41 -11.81
CA LEU A 123 -3.97 4.87 -13.17
C LEU A 123 -2.82 3.95 -13.58
N ARG A 124 -1.58 4.37 -13.37
CA ARG A 124 -0.40 3.53 -13.65
C ARG A 124 -0.44 2.22 -12.88
N ALA A 125 -0.79 2.25 -11.59
CA ALA A 125 -0.90 1.04 -10.78
C ALA A 125 -2.01 0.10 -11.26
N LEU A 126 -3.13 0.64 -11.76
CA LEU A 126 -4.19 -0.15 -12.39
C LEU A 126 -3.73 -0.81 -13.68
N GLU A 127 -2.96 -0.09 -14.51
CA GLU A 127 -2.38 -0.63 -15.74
C GLU A 127 -1.37 -1.74 -15.44
N GLU A 128 -0.43 -1.51 -14.51
CA GLU A 128 0.54 -2.52 -14.05
C GLU A 128 -0.17 -3.77 -13.49
N ALA A 129 -1.22 -3.60 -12.68
CA ALA A 129 -1.97 -4.73 -12.14
C ALA A 129 -2.75 -5.52 -13.21
N ALA A 130 -3.18 -4.86 -14.29
CA ALA A 130 -3.96 -5.49 -15.37
C ALA A 130 -3.10 -6.19 -16.42
N TYR A 131 -1.95 -5.60 -16.75
CA TYR A 131 -1.12 -6.03 -17.89
C TYR A 131 0.27 -6.53 -17.49
N GLY A 132 0.68 -6.36 -16.24
CA GLY A 132 2.04 -6.61 -15.79
C GLY A 132 2.98 -5.45 -16.10
N ASP A 133 4.26 -5.64 -15.80
CA ASP A 133 5.31 -4.60 -15.90
C ASP A 133 5.65 -4.18 -17.34
N ASP A 134 5.22 -4.94 -18.34
CA ASP A 134 5.51 -4.71 -19.77
C ASP A 134 4.67 -3.58 -20.39
N ALA A 135 3.83 -2.90 -19.60
CA ALA A 135 2.89 -1.88 -20.07
C ALA A 135 3.45 -0.44 -20.15
N CYS A 136 4.74 -0.23 -19.83
CA CYS A 136 5.42 1.08 -19.91
C CYS A 136 6.63 1.06 -20.84
#